data_AF-A0A829ZVR6-F1
#
_entry.id   AF-A0A829ZVR6-F1
#
_cell.length_a   1.000
_cell.length_b   1.000
_cell.length_c   1.000
_cell.angle_alpha   90.00
_cell.angle_beta   90.00
_cell.angle_gamma   90.00
#
_symmetry.space_group_name_H-M   'P 1'
#
loop_
_entity.id
_entity.type
_entity.pdbx_description
1 polymer ?
#
loop_
_entity_poly.entity_id
_entity_poly.type
_entity_poly.pdbx_seq_one_letter_code
_entity_poly.pdbx_strand_id
1 'polypeptide(L)'
;MKIIYHCFGGTHSSVVAAALHLGWIDPHRLPAPDELRSLPYFDRRSPGMEGWILFLGRDRYNNEVYVVGKRGMGETFENLIGGLTQALDLPREEVLLLNTSPLVNWLMAVGGFLSRRLGITLLGRPLVIWGVRRIFTRLVTFVQECRLLWEINR
;
A
#
# COMPACT_ATOMS: atom_id res chain seq x y z
N MET A 1 5.76 -16.31 -1.75
CA MET A 1 5.87 -15.17 -2.68
C MET A 1 6.08 -13.85 -1.92
N LYS A 2 6.65 -12.84 -2.56
CA LYS A 2 6.74 -11.44 -2.10
C LYS A 2 5.65 -10.61 -2.76
N ILE A 3 4.78 -10.00 -1.97
CA ILE A 3 3.63 -9.23 -2.44
C ILE A 3 3.86 -7.77 -2.07
N ILE A 4 3.97 -6.91 -3.07
CA ILE A 4 4.37 -5.52 -2.89
C ILE A 4 3.22 -4.62 -3.32
N TYR A 5 2.51 -4.05 -2.32
CA TYR A 5 1.52 -3.02 -2.55
C TYR A 5 2.21 -1.67 -2.77
N HIS A 6 1.85 -0.98 -3.84
CA HIS A 6 2.47 0.32 -4.14
C HIS A 6 1.46 1.39 -4.51
N CYS A 7 1.83 2.64 -4.19
CA CYS A 7 1.19 3.85 -4.68
C CYS A 7 2.19 5.00 -4.76
N PHE A 8 1.76 6.22 -5.06
CA PHE A 8 2.64 7.38 -5.17
C PHE A 8 3.49 7.59 -3.90
N GLY A 9 2.84 7.76 -2.74
CA GLY A 9 3.54 8.01 -1.46
C GLY A 9 3.96 6.74 -0.73
N GLY A 10 3.27 5.61 -0.97
CA GLY A 10 3.51 4.37 -0.24
C GLY A 10 3.13 4.45 1.24
N THR A 11 2.18 5.34 1.60
CA THR A 11 1.85 5.70 2.99
C THR A 11 0.37 5.58 3.34
N HIS A 12 -0.52 5.41 2.36
CA HIS A 12 -1.97 5.47 2.59
C HIS A 12 -2.70 4.28 1.96
N SER A 13 -3.05 4.34 0.67
CA SER A 13 -3.81 3.27 -0.01
C SER A 13 -3.08 1.93 0.02
N SER A 14 -1.77 1.92 -0.25
CA SER A 14 -0.95 0.71 -0.26
C SER A 14 -0.81 0.10 1.13
N VAL A 15 -0.67 0.94 2.17
CA VAL A 15 -0.59 0.51 3.57
C VAL A 15 -1.92 -0.11 4.03
N VAL A 16 -3.04 0.52 3.70
CA VAL A 16 -4.36 0.01 4.08
C VAL A 16 -4.70 -1.27 3.30
N ALA A 17 -4.37 -1.36 2.01
CA ALA A 17 -4.56 -2.57 1.22
C ALA A 17 -3.70 -3.75 1.75
N ALA A 18 -2.44 -3.48 2.11
CA ALA A 18 -1.58 -4.48 2.72
C ALA A 18 -2.09 -4.91 4.11
N ALA A 19 -2.61 -3.99 4.92
CA ALA A 19 -3.22 -4.31 6.21
C ALA A 19 -4.50 -5.16 6.05
N LEU A 20 -5.33 -4.88 5.04
CA LEU A 20 -6.48 -5.72 4.68
C LEU A 20 -6.05 -7.12 4.26
N HIS A 21 -5.01 -7.23 3.42
CA HIS A 21 -4.41 -8.50 3.03
C HIS A 21 -3.98 -9.32 4.26
N LEU A 22 -3.28 -8.68 5.20
CA LEU A 22 -2.76 -9.30 6.41
C LEU A 22 -3.84 -9.60 7.46
N GLY A 23 -5.10 -9.21 7.21
CA GLY A 23 -6.21 -9.40 8.16
C GLY A 23 -6.14 -8.50 9.40
N TRP A 24 -5.41 -7.39 9.33
CA TRP A 24 -5.29 -6.43 10.44
C TRP A 24 -6.49 -5.48 10.53
N ILE A 25 -7.24 -5.34 9.45
CA ILE A 25 -8.47 -4.54 9.38
C ILE A 25 -9.61 -5.45 8.95
N ASP A 26 -10.74 -5.32 9.61
CA ASP A 26 -11.98 -6.00 9.25
C ASP A 26 -12.54 -5.44 7.93
N PRO A 27 -12.67 -6.25 6.86
CA PRO A 27 -13.17 -5.80 5.56
C PRO A 27 -14.68 -5.49 5.55
N HIS A 28 -15.43 -5.91 6.57
CA HIS A 28 -16.90 -5.80 6.61
C HIS A 28 -17.41 -4.54 7.32
N ARG A 29 -16.50 -3.71 7.88
CA ARG A 29 -16.85 -2.44 8.53
C ARG A 29 -15.90 -1.33 8.16
N LEU A 30 -16.36 -0.08 8.22
CA LEU A 30 -15.46 1.06 8.07
C LEU A 30 -14.45 1.11 9.23
N PRO A 31 -13.15 1.31 8.94
CA PRO A 31 -12.12 1.34 9.96
C PRO A 31 -12.23 2.61 10.80
N ALA A 32 -11.98 2.48 12.09
CA ALA A 32 -11.91 3.63 12.99
C ALA A 32 -10.69 4.52 12.64
N PRO A 33 -10.74 5.84 12.88
CA PRO A 33 -9.57 6.70 12.67
C PRO A 33 -8.31 6.21 13.39
N ASP A 34 -8.46 5.70 14.61
CA ASP A 34 -7.33 5.24 15.41
C ASP A 34 -6.77 3.89 14.93
N GLU A 35 -7.63 3.02 14.41
CA GLU A 35 -7.23 1.76 13.75
C GLU A 35 -6.35 2.04 12.51
N LEU A 36 -6.70 3.05 11.71
CA LEU A 36 -5.86 3.49 10.60
C LEU A 36 -4.53 4.09 11.09
N ARG A 37 -4.57 4.89 12.17
CA ARG A 37 -3.36 5.53 12.73
C ARG A 37 -2.41 4.54 13.38
N SER A 38 -2.90 3.40 13.87
CA SER A 38 -2.07 2.35 14.47
C SER A 38 -1.34 1.50 13.43
N LEU A 39 -1.76 1.53 12.15
CA LEU A 39 -1.09 0.79 11.10
C LEU A 39 0.38 1.24 10.94
N PRO A 40 1.32 0.29 10.82
CA PRO A 40 2.71 0.59 10.47
C PRO A 40 2.79 1.45 9.21
N TYR A 41 3.66 2.47 9.25
CA TYR A 41 3.96 3.39 8.13
C TYR A 41 2.79 4.28 7.65
N PHE A 42 1.57 4.12 8.19
CA PHE A 42 0.43 4.94 7.79
C PHE A 42 0.67 6.41 8.10
N ASP A 43 0.76 7.23 7.06
CA ASP A 43 1.08 8.66 7.14
C ASP A 43 2.36 8.99 7.94
N ARG A 44 3.30 8.03 8.06
CA ARG A 44 4.46 8.13 8.97
C ARG A 44 5.81 7.86 8.34
N ARG A 45 5.91 7.56 7.03
CA ARG A 45 7.22 7.33 6.37
C ARG A 45 8.14 8.54 6.49
N SER A 46 9.31 8.36 7.07
CA SER A 46 10.31 9.43 7.18
C SER A 46 10.72 9.95 5.79
N PRO A 47 11.05 11.25 5.67
CA PRO A 47 11.71 11.79 4.47
C PRO A 47 12.98 10.97 4.17
N GLY A 48 13.25 10.69 2.90
CA GLY A 48 14.39 9.86 2.47
C GLY A 48 14.08 8.36 2.37
N MET A 49 12.92 7.90 2.85
CA MET A 49 12.48 6.51 2.69
C MET A 49 11.71 6.27 1.38
N GLU A 50 11.70 7.22 0.45
CA GLU A 50 11.15 7.04 -0.89
C GLU A 50 11.80 5.84 -1.60
N GLY A 51 11.01 5.03 -2.30
CA GLY A 51 11.53 3.84 -2.99
C GLY A 51 11.88 2.65 -2.09
N TRP A 52 11.89 2.80 -0.75
CA TRP A 52 12.15 1.67 0.15
C TRP A 52 11.00 0.66 0.07
N ILE A 53 11.34 -0.62 -0.05
CA ILE A 53 10.39 -1.74 0.01
C ILE A 53 10.29 -2.16 1.47
N LEU A 54 9.21 -1.75 2.13
CA LEU A 54 9.05 -1.90 3.58
C LEU A 54 8.24 -3.15 3.89
N PHE A 55 8.81 -4.05 4.69
CA PHE A 55 8.12 -5.25 5.15
C PHE A 55 7.05 -4.92 6.19
N LEU A 56 5.86 -5.52 6.05
CA LEU A 56 4.77 -5.41 7.02
C LEU A 56 4.55 -6.70 7.79
N GLY A 57 4.61 -7.85 7.13
CA GLY A 57 4.33 -9.13 7.79
C GLY A 57 4.19 -10.28 6.81
N ARG A 58 3.76 -11.43 7.32
CA ARG A 58 3.44 -12.62 6.53
C ARG A 58 1.95 -12.92 6.62
N ASP A 59 1.34 -13.26 5.50
CA ASP A 59 -0.06 -13.68 5.44
C ASP A 59 -0.22 -15.14 5.93
N ARG A 60 -1.46 -15.65 5.95
CA ARG A 60 -1.75 -17.05 6.28
C ARG A 60 -1.18 -18.07 5.27
N TYR A 61 -0.70 -17.58 4.12
CA TYR A 61 -0.07 -18.38 3.09
C TYR A 61 1.45 -18.43 3.19
N ASN A 62 2.03 -17.74 4.19
CA ASN A 62 3.46 -17.50 4.36
C ASN A 62 4.07 -16.63 3.23
N ASN A 63 3.24 -15.86 2.52
CA ASN A 63 3.69 -14.80 1.62
C ASN A 63 4.17 -13.60 2.44
N GLU A 64 5.27 -12.98 2.00
CA GLU A 64 5.81 -11.77 2.61
C GLU A 64 5.15 -10.54 1.99
N VAL A 65 4.53 -9.69 2.81
CA VAL A 65 3.78 -8.52 2.36
C VAL A 65 4.59 -7.25 2.62
N TYR A 66 4.69 -6.41 1.58
CA TYR A 66 5.48 -5.19 1.58
C TYR A 66 4.69 -3.99 1.06
N VAL A 67 5.17 -2.79 1.37
CA VAL A 67 4.70 -1.53 0.78
C VAL A 67 5.83 -0.67 0.23
N VAL A 68 5.57 0.03 -0.88
CA VAL A 68 6.53 0.94 -1.50
C VAL A 68 5.86 2.18 -2.08
N GLY A 69 6.53 3.32 -1.96
CA GLY A 69 6.12 4.58 -2.57
C GLY A 69 6.88 4.79 -3.88
N LYS A 70 6.20 4.67 -5.01
CA LYS A 70 6.81 4.74 -6.35
C LYS A 70 6.94 6.16 -6.91
N ARG A 71 6.44 7.17 -6.20
CA ARG A 71 6.43 8.58 -6.65
C ARG A 71 5.89 8.66 -8.09
N GLY A 72 6.53 9.47 -8.94
CA GLY A 72 6.16 9.67 -10.33
C GLY A 72 6.62 8.56 -11.29
N MET A 73 7.15 7.43 -10.80
CA MET A 73 7.70 6.40 -11.68
C MET A 73 6.66 5.64 -12.52
N GLY A 74 5.36 5.75 -12.22
CA GLY A 74 4.33 5.14 -13.07
C GLY A 74 4.57 3.64 -13.31
N GLU A 75 4.53 3.22 -14.58
CA GLU A 75 4.83 1.86 -15.03
C GLU A 75 6.34 1.55 -15.01
N THR A 76 7.21 2.57 -15.07
CA THR A 76 8.67 2.39 -14.96
C THR A 76 9.06 1.68 -13.66
N PHE A 77 8.29 1.86 -12.58
CA PHE A 77 8.50 1.13 -11.34
C PHE A 77 8.31 -0.39 -11.52
N GLU A 78 7.23 -0.80 -12.18
CA GLU A 78 6.91 -2.22 -12.39
C GLU A 78 7.90 -2.86 -13.36
N ASN A 79 8.29 -2.13 -14.41
CA ASN A 79 9.34 -2.55 -15.34
C ASN A 79 10.71 -2.70 -14.65
N LEU A 80 11.06 -1.78 -13.75
CA LEU A 80 12.32 -1.84 -12.99
C LEU A 80 12.36 -3.08 -12.10
N ILE A 81 11.29 -3.33 -11.34
CA ILE A 81 11.23 -4.52 -10.48
C ILE A 81 11.25 -5.79 -11.33
N GLY A 82 10.52 -5.82 -12.45
CA GLY A 82 10.53 -6.95 -13.38
C GLY A 82 11.93 -7.23 -13.96
N GLY A 83 12.64 -6.19 -14.38
CA GLY A 83 14.01 -6.29 -14.87
C GLY A 83 14.99 -6.74 -13.79
N LEU A 84 14.84 -6.26 -12.54
CA LEU A 84 15.64 -6.69 -11.41
C LEU A 84 15.40 -8.16 -11.05
N THR A 85 14.13 -8.61 -11.05
CA THR A 85 13.82 -10.03 -10.79
C THR A 85 14.45 -10.93 -11.84
N GLN A 86 14.41 -10.53 -13.12
CA GLN A 86 15.05 -11.26 -14.20
C GLN A 86 16.59 -11.26 -14.07
N ALA A 87 17.19 -10.11 -13.76
CA ALA A 87 18.65 -10.00 -13.64
C ALA A 87 19.22 -10.77 -12.44
N LEU A 88 18.39 -11.11 -11.45
CA LEU A 88 18.76 -11.87 -10.26
C LEU A 88 18.35 -13.35 -10.35
N ASP A 89 17.88 -13.82 -11.52
CA ASP A 89 17.34 -15.17 -11.73
C ASP A 89 16.24 -15.55 -10.72
N LEU A 90 15.47 -14.56 -10.25
CA LEU A 90 14.30 -14.79 -9.41
C LEU A 90 13.13 -15.20 -10.30
N PRO A 91 12.43 -16.31 -10.01
CA PRO A 91 11.23 -16.68 -10.74
C PRO A 91 10.20 -15.55 -10.69
N ARG A 92 9.60 -15.23 -11.85
CA ARG A 92 8.64 -14.11 -11.96
C ARG A 92 7.40 -14.32 -11.06
N GLU A 93 7.07 -15.57 -10.77
CA GLU A 93 5.97 -15.96 -9.86
C GLU A 93 6.27 -15.65 -8.38
N GLU A 94 7.51 -15.28 -8.03
CA GLU A 94 7.88 -14.94 -6.65
C GLU A 94 7.64 -13.49 -6.26
N VAL A 95 7.37 -12.58 -7.21
CA VAL A 95 7.12 -11.16 -6.91
C VAL A 95 5.83 -10.68 -7.57
N LEU A 96 4.84 -10.33 -6.74
CA LEU A 96 3.56 -9.78 -7.16
C LEU A 96 3.49 -8.28 -6.82
N LEU A 97 3.31 -7.44 -7.84
CA LEU A 97 3.16 -5.99 -7.69
C LEU A 97 1.69 -5.61 -7.76
N LEU A 98 1.21 -4.86 -6.76
CA LEU A 98 -0.20 -4.47 -6.65
C LEU A 98 -0.33 -2.96 -6.58
N ASN A 99 -0.80 -2.37 -7.67
CA ASN A 99 -0.92 -0.93 -7.83
C ASN A 99 -2.23 -0.39 -7.23
N THR A 100 -2.13 0.33 -6.11
CA THR A 100 -3.29 0.99 -5.47
C THR A 100 -3.43 2.46 -5.85
N SER A 101 -2.54 3.02 -6.67
CA SER A 101 -2.62 4.43 -7.10
C SER A 101 -3.97 4.81 -7.74
N PRO A 102 -4.60 3.98 -8.59
CA PRO A 102 -5.90 4.33 -9.21
C PRO A 102 -7.06 4.48 -8.21
N LEU A 103 -6.89 3.99 -6.98
CA LEU A 103 -7.91 4.08 -5.94
C LEU A 103 -7.79 5.38 -5.12
N VAL A 104 -6.65 6.08 -5.21
CA VAL A 104 -6.38 7.30 -4.44
C VAL A 104 -7.30 8.43 -4.92
N ASN A 105 -7.91 9.14 -3.97
CA ASN A 105 -8.72 10.32 -4.24
C ASN A 105 -7.99 11.62 -3.86
N TRP A 106 -8.57 12.76 -4.27
CA TRP A 106 -7.98 14.07 -4.03
C TRP A 106 -7.82 14.42 -2.54
N LEU A 107 -8.67 13.90 -1.65
CA LEU A 107 -8.55 14.11 -0.20
C LEU A 107 -7.27 13.49 0.35
N MET A 108 -6.96 12.27 -0.09
CA MET A 108 -5.72 11.60 0.26
C MET A 108 -4.50 12.32 -0.33
N ALA A 109 -4.60 12.82 -1.57
CA ALA A 109 -3.52 13.56 -2.21
C ALA A 109 -3.23 14.89 -1.48
N VAL A 110 -4.26 15.70 -1.23
CA VAL A 110 -4.13 16.98 -0.50
C VAL A 110 -3.72 16.73 0.95
N GLY A 111 -4.36 15.77 1.63
CA GLY A 111 -4.06 15.45 3.01
C GLY A 111 -2.63 14.92 3.17
N GLY A 112 -2.18 14.08 2.23
CA GLY A 112 -0.81 13.60 2.15
C GLY A 112 0.19 14.73 1.89
N PHE A 113 -0.16 15.69 1.02
CA PHE A 113 0.68 16.87 0.80
C PHE A 113 0.81 17.72 2.07
N LEU A 114 -0.31 18.05 2.73
CA LEU A 114 -0.31 18.83 3.96
C LEU A 114 0.51 18.14 5.08
N SER A 115 0.25 16.86 5.33
CA SER A 115 0.89 16.10 6.40
C SER A 115 2.36 15.76 6.11
N ARG A 116 2.67 15.28 4.89
CA ARG A 116 3.98 14.73 4.56
C ARG A 116 4.93 15.75 3.94
N ARG A 117 4.42 16.75 3.21
CA ARG A 117 5.25 17.78 2.55
C ARG A 117 5.39 19.03 3.39
N LEU A 118 4.28 19.52 3.95
CA LEU A 118 4.26 20.75 4.73
C LEU A 118 4.39 20.53 6.24
N GLY A 119 4.33 19.28 6.71
CA GLY A 119 4.38 18.96 8.14
C GLY A 119 3.12 19.34 8.92
N ILE A 120 2.05 19.77 8.26
CA ILE A 120 0.78 20.19 8.88
C ILE A 120 -0.07 18.95 9.17
N THR A 121 0.38 18.13 10.12
CA THR A 121 -0.25 16.84 10.44
C THR A 121 -1.64 16.98 11.04
N LEU A 122 -1.91 18.08 11.74
CA LEU A 122 -3.21 18.33 12.40
C LEU A 122 -4.37 18.40 11.40
N LEU A 123 -4.13 18.97 10.21
CA LEU A 123 -5.13 19.06 9.14
C LEU A 123 -4.97 17.94 8.10
N GLY A 124 -3.72 17.57 7.78
CA GLY A 124 -3.44 16.56 6.77
C GLY A 124 -3.96 15.17 7.14
N ARG A 125 -3.74 14.71 8.38
CA ARG A 125 -4.12 13.36 8.82
C ARG A 125 -5.63 13.12 8.83
N PRO A 126 -6.47 14.01 9.39
CA PRO A 126 -7.91 13.86 9.30
C PRO A 126 -8.40 13.77 7.84
N LEU A 127 -7.83 14.58 6.95
CA LEU A 127 -8.20 14.57 5.53
C LEU A 127 -7.82 13.26 4.83
N VAL A 128 -6.63 12.72 5.11
CA VAL A 128 -6.20 11.40 4.65
C VAL A 128 -7.13 10.31 5.16
N ILE A 129 -7.44 10.30 6.46
CA ILE A 129 -8.32 9.30 7.08
C ILE A 129 -9.71 9.33 6.43
N TRP A 130 -10.26 10.53 6.22
CA TRP A 130 -11.54 10.68 5.55
C TRP A 130 -11.50 10.19 4.11
N GLY A 131 -10.43 10.51 3.39
CA GLY A 131 -10.18 10.03 2.04
C GLY A 131 -10.10 8.50 1.96
N VAL A 132 -9.36 7.85 2.87
CA VAL A 132 -9.26 6.39 2.96
C VAL A 132 -10.62 5.77 3.24
N ARG A 133 -11.36 6.29 4.23
CA ARG A 133 -12.70 5.77 4.57
C ARG A 133 -13.67 5.84 3.39
N ARG A 134 -13.57 6.87 2.55
CA ARG A 134 -14.40 6.99 1.33
C ARG A 134 -14.10 5.95 0.25
N ILE A 135 -12.88 5.43 0.18
CA ILE A 135 -12.49 4.41 -0.81
C ILE A 135 -12.37 3.02 -0.18
N PHE A 136 -12.72 2.87 1.10
CA PHE A 136 -12.44 1.66 1.85
C PHE A 136 -13.05 0.40 1.21
N THR A 137 -14.32 0.46 0.83
CA THR A 137 -14.97 -0.65 0.12
C THR A 137 -14.26 -1.01 -1.18
N ARG A 138 -13.78 -0.02 -1.93
CA ARG A 138 -13.00 -0.26 -3.16
C ARG A 138 -11.64 -0.90 -2.87
N LEU A 139 -10.99 -0.54 -1.75
CA LEU A 139 -9.76 -1.21 -1.31
C LEU A 139 -10.02 -2.66 -0.92
N VAL A 140 -11.13 -2.93 -0.22
CA VAL A 140 -11.57 -4.29 0.11
C VAL A 140 -11.80 -5.10 -1.16
N THR A 141 -12.57 -4.58 -2.11
CA THR A 141 -12.83 -5.23 -3.40
C THR A 141 -11.53 -5.50 -4.15
N PHE A 142 -10.64 -4.52 -4.25
CA PHE A 142 -9.33 -4.68 -4.91
C PHE A 142 -8.51 -5.82 -4.28
N VAL A 143 -8.41 -5.88 -2.95
CA VAL A 143 -7.68 -6.95 -2.26
C VAL A 143 -8.34 -8.31 -2.48
N GLN A 144 -9.68 -8.36 -2.51
CA GLN A 144 -10.43 -9.59 -2.76
C GLN A 144 -10.24 -10.10 -4.20
N GLU A 145 -10.30 -9.22 -5.19
CA GLU A 145 -10.10 -9.57 -6.61
C GLU A 145 -8.69 -10.10 -6.87
N CYS A 146 -7.66 -9.50 -6.25
CA CYS A 146 -6.29 -9.97 -6.38
C CYS A 146 -5.99 -11.26 -5.60
N ARG A 147 -6.90 -11.72 -4.74
CA ARG A 147 -6.65 -12.81 -3.80
C ARG A 147 -6.22 -14.12 -4.47
N LEU A 148 -6.82 -14.43 -5.62
CA LEU A 148 -6.48 -15.63 -6.39
C LEU A 148 -5.03 -15.63 -6.86
N LEU A 149 -4.42 -14.45 -7.10
CA LEU A 149 -3.05 -14.32 -7.59
C LEU A 149 -2.01 -14.83 -6.58
N TRP A 150 -2.35 -14.89 -5.29
CA TRP A 150 -1.44 -15.35 -4.24
C TRP A 150 -1.90 -16.61 -3.50
N GLU A 151 -3.10 -17.09 -3.78
CA GLU A 151 -3.57 -18.40 -3.31
C GLU A 151 -3.12 -19.53 -4.24
N ILE A 152 -3.02 -19.27 -5.56
CA ILE A 152 -2.73 -20.29 -6.59
C ILE A 152 -1.23 -20.63 -6.68
N ASN A 153 -0.32 -19.71 -6.33
CA ASN A 153 1.13 -19.92 -6.36
C ASN A 153 1.63 -20.73 -5.14
N ARG A 154 0.98 -21.86 -4.84
CA ARG A 154 1.29 -22.81 -3.78
C ARG A 154 1.60 -24.19 -4.32
#